data_AF-A0A1Q7R8R1-F1
#
_entry.id   AF-A0A1Q7R8R1-F1
#
_cell.length_a   1.000
_cell.length_b   1.000
_cell.length_c   1.000
_cell.angle_alpha   90.00
_cell.angle_beta   90.00
_cell.angle_gamma   90.00
#
_symmetry.space_group_name_H-M   'P 1'
#
loop_
_entity.id
_entity.type
_entity.pdbx_description
1 polymer ?
#
loop_
_entity_poly.entity_id
_entity_poly.type
_entity_poly.pdbx_seq_one_letter_code
_entity_poly.pdbx_strand_id
1 'polypeptide(L)'
;MLFGRDPRSGDYACLWLDNTAAAAFDPQGIGRGTVAGDSIPFVFHYTPTDGFHTTFVYNRATHSWQWHMDNDSAGVRRPFARVTLTRR
;
A
#
# COMPACT_ATOMS: atom_id res chain seq x y z
N MET A 1 0.76 3.86 9.99
CA MET A 1 1.20 4.05 8.61
C MET A 1 1.75 5.45 8.46
N LEU A 2 2.91 5.59 7.82
CA LEU A 2 3.46 6.86 7.35
C LEU A 2 3.25 6.94 5.83
N PHE A 3 2.82 8.12 5.36
CA PHE A 3 2.54 8.36 3.96
C PHE A 3 3.20 9.67 3.53
N GLY A 4 4.05 9.62 2.52
CA GLY A 4 4.78 10.78 1.99
C GLY A 4 4.58 10.91 0.49
N ARG A 5 4.61 12.16 0.00
CA ARG A 5 4.60 12.45 -1.44
C ARG A 5 5.87 13.19 -1.80
N ASP A 6 6.58 12.71 -2.81
CA ASP A 6 7.69 13.46 -3.40
C ASP A 6 7.13 14.69 -4.13
N PRO A 7 7.52 15.92 -3.76
CA PRO A 7 7.04 17.12 -4.43
C PRO A 7 7.55 17.27 -5.87
N ARG A 8 8.64 16.59 -6.25
CA ARG A 8 9.25 16.68 -7.59
C ARG A 8 8.62 15.69 -8.57
N SER A 9 8.59 14.40 -8.22
CA SER A 9 8.01 13.37 -9.10
C SER A 9 6.50 13.23 -8.91
N GLY A 10 5.98 13.57 -7.74
CA GLY A 10 4.59 13.32 -7.37
C GLY A 10 4.32 11.90 -6.89
N ASP A 11 5.35 11.05 -6.84
CA ASP A 11 5.26 9.67 -6.36
C ASP A 11 4.99 9.62 -4.87
N TYR A 12 4.34 8.54 -4.45
CA TYR A 12 4.06 8.29 -3.05
C TYR A 12 5.00 7.23 -2.48
N ALA A 13 5.34 7.43 -1.21
CA ALA A 13 5.99 6.45 -0.37
C ALA A 13 5.04 6.10 0.79
N CYS A 14 4.86 4.81 1.03
CA CYS A 14 4.07 4.30 2.13
C CYS A 14 4.94 3.38 2.98
N LEU A 15 4.84 3.54 4.30
CA LEU A 15 5.45 2.66 5.29
C LEU A 15 4.37 2.20 6.26
N TRP A 16 4.17 0.88 6.34
CA TRP A 16 3.40 0.29 7.42
C TRP A 16 4.22 0.39 8.71
N LEU A 17 3.59 0.89 9.77
CA LEU A 17 4.20 1.05 11.10
C LEU A 17 3.59 0.04 12.08
N ASP A 18 3.20 -1.12 11.56
CA ASP A 18 2.78 -2.25 12.39
C ASP A 18 4.02 -3.06 12.82
N ASN A 19 3.79 -4.27 13.32
CA ASN A 19 4.81 -5.17 13.84
C ASN A 19 5.73 -5.80 12.77
N THR A 20 5.69 -5.34 11.51
CA THR A 20 6.81 -5.62 10.60
C THR A 20 8.05 -4.93 11.16
N ALA A 21 9.02 -5.73 11.59
CA ALA A 21 10.22 -5.41 12.37
C ALA A 21 10.93 -4.07 12.01
N ALA A 22 11.91 -3.65 12.82
CA ALA A 22 12.75 -2.46 12.59
C ALA A 22 13.34 -2.32 11.16
N ALA A 23 13.41 -3.43 10.40
CA ALA A 23 13.74 -3.47 8.97
C ALA A 23 12.73 -2.74 8.06
N ALA A 24 11.56 -2.32 8.56
CA ALA A 24 10.60 -1.56 7.77
C ALA A 24 11.15 -0.20 7.29
N PHE A 25 12.22 0.30 7.92
CA PHE A 25 12.95 1.49 7.45
C PHE A 25 13.98 1.21 6.35
N ASP A 26 14.30 -0.05 6.05
CA ASP A 26 15.10 -0.40 4.89
C ASP A 26 14.33 -0.06 3.60
N PRO A 27 15.00 0.25 2.48
CA PRO A 27 14.33 0.64 1.24
C PRO A 27 13.27 -0.37 0.75
N GLN A 28 13.43 -1.66 1.08
CA GLN A 28 12.49 -2.73 0.72
C GLN A 28 11.18 -2.70 1.53
N GLY A 29 11.23 -2.18 2.76
CA GLY A 29 10.05 -1.98 3.63
C GLY A 29 9.19 -0.77 3.25
N ILE A 30 9.67 0.07 2.32
CA ILE A 30 8.95 1.25 1.83
C ILE A 30 8.27 0.92 0.51
N GLY A 31 6.95 0.84 0.53
CA GLY A 31 6.14 0.73 -0.69
C GLY A 31 6.20 2.03 -1.49
N ARG A 32 6.42 1.91 -2.80
CA ARG A 32 6.35 3.04 -3.75
C ARG A 32 5.15 2.88 -4.66
N GLY A 33 4.47 3.99 -4.95
CA GLY A 33 3.24 3.99 -5.73
C GLY A 33 2.97 5.30 -6.43
N THR A 34 2.34 5.23 -7.59
CA THR A 34 1.87 6.38 -8.37
C THR A 34 0.36 6.39 -8.43
N VAL A 35 -0.26 7.57 -8.56
CA VAL A 35 -1.71 7.66 -8.74
C VAL A 35 -2.12 6.99 -10.05
N ALA A 36 -3.11 6.10 -9.96
CA ALA A 36 -3.73 5.43 -11.09
C ALA A 36 -5.26 5.61 -10.98
N GLY A 37 -5.79 6.66 -11.63
CA GLY A 37 -7.18 7.05 -11.50
C GLY A 37 -7.54 7.39 -10.05
N ASP A 38 -8.44 6.60 -9.47
CA ASP A 38 -8.89 6.76 -8.08
C ASP A 38 -8.13 5.88 -7.09
N SER A 39 -6.98 5.34 -7.52
CA SER A 39 -6.21 4.41 -6.73
C SER A 39 -4.75 4.78 -6.62
N ILE A 40 -4.11 4.27 -5.57
CA ILE A 40 -2.66 4.29 -5.41
C ILE A 40 -2.22 2.88 -5.00
N PRO A 41 -1.65 2.08 -5.92
CA PRO A 41 -1.11 0.78 -5.62
C PRO A 41 0.30 0.88 -5.05
N PHE A 42 0.57 0.11 -4.01
CA PHE A 42 1.89 -0.07 -3.39
C PHE A 42 2.25 -1.55 -3.36
N VAL A 43 3.53 -1.83 -3.56
CA VAL A 43 4.11 -3.16 -3.35
C VAL A 43 5.23 -3.05 -2.33
N PHE A 44 5.18 -3.92 -1.32
CA PHE A 44 6.19 -4.08 -0.29
C PHE A 44 6.87 -5.42 -0.54
N HIS A 45 8.18 -5.42 -0.78
CA HIS A 45 8.92 -6.64 -1.10
C HIS A 45 9.56 -7.22 0.16
N TYR A 46 9.26 -8.48 0.47
CA TYR A 46 9.92 -9.22 1.54
C TYR A 46 11.12 -10.01 1.00
N THR A 47 10.95 -10.57 -0.19
CA THR A 47 11.97 -11.27 -0.96
C THR A 47 11.79 -10.92 -2.45
N PRO A 48 12.64 -11.40 -3.37
CA PRO A 48 12.40 -11.23 -4.81
C PRO A 48 11.09 -11.86 -5.31
N THR A 49 10.54 -12.83 -4.58
CA THR A 49 9.35 -13.61 -4.99
C THR A 49 8.13 -13.40 -4.09
N ASP A 50 8.32 -12.83 -2.92
CA ASP A 50 7.26 -12.63 -1.93
C ASP A 50 7.10 -11.16 -1.59
N GLY A 51 5.87 -10.74 -1.39
CA GLY A 51 5.56 -9.37 -1.03
C GLY A 51 4.12 -9.18 -0.59
N PHE A 52 3.80 -7.92 -0.38
CA PHE A 52 2.50 -7.49 0.08
C PHE A 52 2.02 -6.34 -0.79
N HIS A 53 0.79 -6.44 -1.26
CA HIS A 53 0.16 -5.44 -2.10
C HIS A 53 -0.84 -4.68 -1.26
N THR A 54 -0.72 -3.36 -1.24
CA THR A 54 -1.73 -2.48 -0.65
C THR A 54 -2.19 -1.52 -1.73
N THR A 55 -3.47 -1.58 -2.10
CA THR A 55 -4.07 -0.60 -2.99
C THR A 55 -5.08 0.24 -2.23
N PHE A 56 -4.81 1.54 -2.13
CA PHE A 56 -5.79 2.51 -1.65
C PHE A 56 -6.70 2.88 -2.80
N VAL A 57 -8.01 2.77 -2.61
CA VAL A 57 -9.02 3.11 -3.62
C VAL A 57 -9.99 4.12 -3.05
N TYR A 58 -10.17 5.24 -3.73
CA TYR A 58 -11.18 6.22 -3.38
C TYR A 58 -12.49 5.92 -4.11
N ASN A 59 -13.57 5.74 -3.37
CA ASN A 59 -14.91 5.68 -3.94
C ASN A 59 -15.55 7.08 -3.86
N ARG A 60 -15.71 7.72 -5.02
CA ARG A 60 -16.35 9.04 -5.12
C ARG A 60 -17.83 9.04 -4.72
N ALA A 61 -18.57 7.99 -5.06
CA ALA A 61 -20.02 7.93 -4.82
C ALA A 61 -20.35 7.89 -3.33
N THR A 62 -19.51 7.23 -2.53
CA THR A 62 -19.70 7.06 -1.09
C THR A 62 -18.76 7.92 -0.25
N HIS A 63 -17.91 8.74 -0.89
CA HIS A 63 -16.86 9.52 -0.25
C HIS A 63 -16.04 8.74 0.78
N SER A 64 -15.64 7.51 0.42
CA SER A 64 -14.93 6.59 1.30
C SER A 64 -13.64 6.10 0.67
N TRP A 65 -12.68 5.75 1.51
CA TRP A 65 -11.47 5.04 1.08
C TRP A 65 -11.61 3.55 1.36
N GLN A 66 -11.07 2.72 0.47
CA GLN A 66 -10.90 1.29 0.68
C GLN A 66 -9.43 0.92 0.60
N TRP A 67 -9.01 -0.04 1.42
CA TRP A 67 -7.68 -0.62 1.37
C TRP A 67 -7.83 -2.07 0.95
N HIS A 68 -7.32 -2.40 -0.23
CA HIS A 68 -7.23 -3.78 -0.70
C HIS A 68 -5.83 -4.28 -0.39
N MET A 69 -5.74 -5.22 0.55
CA MET A 69 -4.48 -5.74 1.06
C MET A 69 -4.37 -7.24 0.73
N ASP A 70 -3.31 -7.60 0.01
CA ASP A 70 -3.09 -8.97 -0.45
C ASP A 70 -1.65 -9.41 -0.19
N ASN A 71 -1.49 -10.63 0.32
CA ASN A 71 -0.20 -11.30 0.29
C ASN A 71 0.07 -11.80 -1.12
N ASP A 72 1.33 -11.81 -1.51
CA ASP A 72 1.82 -12.42 -2.74
C ASP A 72 2.97 -13.34 -2.38
N SER A 73 2.84 -14.60 -2.76
CA SER A 73 3.94 -15.56 -2.65
C SER A 73 4.10 -16.28 -3.97
N ALA A 74 5.27 -16.12 -4.57
CA ALA A 74 5.62 -16.64 -5.89
C ALA A 74 4.58 -16.30 -6.98
N GLY A 75 4.04 -15.07 -6.95
CA GLY A 75 3.04 -14.58 -7.90
C GLY A 75 1.59 -14.98 -7.58
N VAL A 76 1.36 -15.75 -6.51
CA VAL A 76 0.01 -16.16 -6.10
C VAL A 76 -0.54 -15.15 -5.09
N ARG A 77 -1.50 -14.35 -5.53
CA ARG A 77 -2.17 -13.35 -4.70
C ARG A 77 -3.22 -13.97 -3.78
N ARG A 78 -3.20 -13.63 -2.49
CA ARG A 78 -4.18 -14.07 -1.49
C ARG A 78 -4.71 -12.88 -0.67
N PRO A 79 -6.04 -12.74 -0.52
CA PRO A 79 -6.62 -11.71 0.33
C PRO A 79 -6.09 -11.79 1.76
N PHE A 80 -5.56 -10.66 2.24
CA PHE A 80 -5.24 -10.47 3.64
C PHE A 80 -6.37 -9.71 4.35
N ALA A 81 -6.70 -8.53 3.84
CA ALA A 81 -7.75 -7.71 4.41
C ALA A 81 -8.41 -6.79 3.37
N ARG A 82 -9.64 -6.38 3.68
CA ARG A 82 -10.41 -5.36 2.95
C ARG A 82 -10.96 -4.40 3.99
N VAL A 83 -10.46 -3.17 3.99
CA VAL A 83 -10.84 -2.15 4.98
C VAL A 83 -11.57 -1.03 4.27
N THR A 84 -12.62 -0.51 4.89
CA THR A 84 -13.33 0.70 4.42
C THR A 84 -13.21 1.78 5.49
N LEU A 85 -12.69 2.94 5.08
CA LEU A 85 -12.63 4.15 5.88
C LEU A 85 -13.69 5.12 5.36
N THR A 86 -14.72 5.35 6.15
CA THR A 86 -15.77 6.34 5.89
C THR A 86 -15.48 7.63 6.65
N ARG A 87 -15.79 8.77 6.04
CA ARG A 87 -15.81 10.05 6.76
C ARG A 87 -16.91 9.99 7.85
N ARG A 88 -16.60 10.43 9.06
CA ARG A 88 -17.58 10.66 10.13
C ARG A 88 -17.87 12.15 10.25
#